data_AF-A0A7Y5T0Y2-F1
#
_entry.id   AF-A0A7Y5T0Y2-F1
#
_cell.length_a   1.000
_cell.length_b   1.000
_cell.length_c   1.000
_cell.angle_alpha   90.00
_cell.angle_beta   90.00
_cell.angle_gamma   90.00
#
_symmetry.space_group_name_H-M   'P 1'
#
loop_
_entity.id
_entity.type
_entity.pdbx_description
1 polymer ?
#
loop_
_entity_poly.entity_id
_entity_poly.type
_entity_poly.pdbx_seq_one_letter_code
_entity_poly.pdbx_strand_id
1 'polypeptide(L)'
;MKTWFLITGLIFLSSASSGQPTVVVNAVSSVTSTGATFTGAVSANGSPTINRVLLGLTPTSFFDSAGTIPGNQSTKITGQNISVTRTYPGTANNPPALTPNTTYYYAMGAKGDNGLYTRSGVQSFTTPALSAPDSFSAHPNTVNSTELTLMWKGQSEHVRVNGSTTTFPSTPTSATQVFSGNATSVSLSGLTDSTTYYYRIWGKAAASSTYTSGFMDVIVATPGNSGKTGISIPAGYTSRLVPGSNHLVFDITNNTGGAGSLRVEKTIGPVNGLVPESGQAPEGVIFLTSLANVLWTVTPQSLSGITYRLIIDVSQFSGLENPSRLVLLQRASPESSWEPVSNQSGVTVTTDSYNRLILSGLTSFGEFTLGFNEADYTVPVELSSFSGWVSGDQILLNWTTKSELNNYGWEVQKKNSDPSGTSGSGSQNSEEWKTVGFVAGNGTTNSPKSYSFQSPIMVTERSRSAVLKSLFRLKQLDLDGTVSYSQVLSIRNTPSGFQLLGNYPNPFNPATRIRFQLSTSSQVSLQVYDVTGRLVFSREDGALDAGVHSFEFNAAGLSSGLYYYRLQAGNQSAAGSMVVLK
;
A
#
# COMPACT_ATOMS: atom_id res chain seq x y z
N MET A 1 -13.64 -18.17 74.98
CA MET A 1 -14.40 -17.47 73.92
C MET A 1 -13.97 -16.02 73.88
N LYS A 2 -13.70 -15.52 72.66
CA LYS A 2 -13.39 -14.14 72.22
C LYS A 2 -13.32 -13.02 73.28
N THR A 3 -12.14 -12.40 73.37
CA THR A 3 -11.91 -11.12 74.03
C THR A 3 -11.59 -10.07 72.98
N TRP A 4 -12.29 -8.93 73.04
CA TRP A 4 -12.00 -7.72 72.27
C TRP A 4 -10.92 -6.91 72.99
N PHE A 5 -9.97 -6.33 72.25
CA PHE A 5 -9.23 -5.15 72.69
C PHE A 5 -9.07 -4.19 71.51
N LEU A 6 -9.54 -2.95 71.70
CA LEU A 6 -9.31 -1.81 70.82
C LEU A 6 -7.81 -1.46 70.81
N ILE A 7 -7.25 -1.27 69.61
CA ILE A 7 -5.94 -0.67 69.40
C ILE A 7 -6.16 0.81 69.08
N THR A 8 -5.92 1.69 70.05
CA THR A 8 -5.81 3.14 69.84
C THR A 8 -4.38 3.47 69.43
N GLY A 9 -4.21 3.93 68.19
CA GLY A 9 -2.95 4.45 67.68
C GLY A 9 -2.60 5.80 68.31
N LEU A 10 -1.38 5.91 68.85
CA LEU A 10 -0.76 7.19 69.13
C LEU A 10 -0.13 7.73 67.85
N ILE A 11 -0.73 8.79 67.31
CA ILE A 11 -0.16 9.65 66.27
C ILE A 11 0.85 10.57 66.97
N PHE A 12 2.14 10.40 66.74
CA PHE A 12 3.11 11.47 67.01
C PHE A 12 2.97 12.52 65.90
N LEU A 13 2.14 13.54 66.14
CA LEU A 13 2.20 14.81 65.44
C LEU A 13 3.46 15.54 65.92
N SER A 14 4.56 15.41 65.18
CA SER A 14 5.64 16.40 65.29
C SER A 14 5.10 17.73 64.80
N SER A 15 5.15 18.76 65.64
CA SER A 15 4.80 20.14 65.32
C SER A 15 5.43 20.56 63.99
N ALA A 16 4.60 20.75 62.95
CA ALA A 16 5.03 21.40 61.73
C ALA A 16 5.50 22.81 62.10
N SER A 17 6.76 23.13 61.84
CA SER A 17 7.22 24.51 61.86
C SER A 17 6.39 25.26 60.80
N SER A 18 5.60 26.23 61.24
CA SER A 18 4.81 27.07 60.35
C SER A 18 5.77 27.81 59.41
N GLY A 19 5.85 27.37 58.15
CA GLY A 19 6.67 28.02 57.13
C GLY A 19 7.58 27.12 56.28
N GLN A 20 7.49 25.79 56.35
CA GLN A 20 8.20 24.88 55.43
C GLN A 20 7.29 24.34 54.30
N PRO A 21 7.75 24.33 53.03
CA PRO A 21 7.02 23.70 51.94
C PRO A 21 7.06 22.18 52.07
N THR A 22 5.92 21.51 51.91
CA THR A 22 5.85 20.05 51.74
C THR A 22 6.08 19.66 50.28
N VAL A 23 6.76 18.53 50.06
CA VAL A 23 7.18 18.07 48.72
C VAL A 23 6.80 16.60 48.54
N VAL A 24 6.11 16.29 47.43
CA VAL A 24 5.73 14.92 47.06
C VAL A 24 6.19 14.62 45.64
N VAL A 25 6.85 13.48 45.46
CA VAL A 25 7.24 12.97 44.14
C VAL A 25 6.42 11.73 43.80
N ASN A 26 5.93 11.65 42.58
CA ASN A 26 5.22 10.48 42.04
C ASN A 26 6.20 9.54 41.33
N ALA A 27 5.75 8.30 41.09
CA ALA A 27 6.46 7.38 40.22
C ALA A 27 6.67 8.00 38.81
N VAL A 28 7.80 7.68 38.19
CA VAL A 28 8.14 8.15 36.84
C VAL A 28 7.05 7.70 35.86
N SER A 29 6.49 8.63 35.09
CA SER A 29 5.36 8.35 34.19
C SER A 29 5.79 7.76 32.84
N SER A 30 7.05 7.93 32.46
CA SER A 30 7.66 7.26 31.31
C SER A 30 9.17 7.11 31.50
N VAL A 31 9.71 5.94 31.13
CA VAL A 31 11.15 5.65 31.14
C VAL A 31 11.53 5.10 29.77
N THR A 32 12.54 5.70 29.14
CA THR A 32 13.23 5.18 27.96
C THR A 32 14.69 4.89 28.32
N SER A 33 15.44 4.29 27.41
CA SER A 33 16.88 4.02 27.60
C SER A 33 17.71 5.28 27.87
N THR A 34 17.22 6.44 27.43
CA THR A 34 17.94 7.73 27.48
C THR A 34 17.11 8.87 28.10
N GLY A 35 15.93 8.58 28.63
CA GLY A 35 15.00 9.59 29.10
C GLY A 35 14.05 9.11 30.19
N ALA A 36 13.57 10.04 31.00
CA ALA A 36 12.59 9.79 32.04
C ALA A 36 11.73 11.03 32.28
N THR A 37 10.43 10.83 32.53
CA THR A 37 9.49 11.92 32.86
C THR A 37 9.08 11.85 34.33
N PHE A 38 9.50 12.85 35.11
CA PHE A 38 9.24 12.95 36.54
C PHE A 38 8.03 13.82 36.79
N THR A 39 7.12 13.38 37.66
CA THR A 39 5.99 14.20 38.11
C THR A 39 5.95 14.35 39.63
N GLY A 40 5.44 15.47 40.11
CA GLY A 40 5.28 15.72 41.55
C GLY A 40 4.64 17.06 41.87
N ALA A 41 4.46 17.32 43.16
CA ALA A 41 3.86 18.55 43.68
C ALA A 41 4.65 19.15 44.85
N VAL A 42 4.61 20.47 44.98
CA VAL A 42 5.14 21.24 46.13
C VAL A 42 4.03 22.13 46.68
N SER A 43 3.78 22.09 47.99
CA SER A 43 2.76 22.94 48.63
C SER A 43 3.22 24.38 48.80
N ALA A 44 2.32 25.35 48.68
CA ALA A 44 2.58 26.78 48.87
C ALA A 44 2.92 27.23 50.30
N ASN A 45 2.77 26.39 51.33
CA ASN A 45 3.13 26.77 52.70
C ASN A 45 4.61 27.15 52.78
N GLY A 46 4.93 28.40 53.18
CA GLY A 46 6.31 28.87 53.32
C GLY A 46 7.00 29.39 52.05
N SER A 47 6.24 29.71 50.99
CA SER A 47 6.71 30.37 49.75
C SER A 47 8.00 29.75 49.18
N PRO A 48 7.94 28.58 48.53
CA PRO A 48 9.15 27.92 48.03
C PRO A 48 9.86 28.80 46.98
N THR A 49 11.12 29.14 47.25
CA THR A 49 11.93 30.02 46.37
C THR A 49 12.65 29.26 45.26
N ILE A 50 12.88 27.95 45.47
CA ILE A 50 13.58 27.06 44.52
C ILE A 50 12.99 25.64 44.62
N ASN A 51 12.44 25.12 43.52
CA ASN A 51 12.02 23.72 43.38
C ASN A 51 12.99 22.97 42.46
N ARG A 52 13.41 21.76 42.86
CA ARG A 52 14.30 20.92 42.04
C ARG A 52 13.95 19.44 42.06
N VAL A 53 14.15 18.78 40.91
CA VAL A 53 14.27 17.31 40.85
C VAL A 53 15.74 16.95 41.05
N LEU A 54 15.99 16.07 42.01
CA LEU A 54 17.29 15.53 42.40
C LEU A 54 17.44 14.14 41.78
N LEU A 55 18.57 13.86 41.15
CA LEU A 55 18.81 12.60 40.44
C LEU A 55 20.25 12.12 40.70
N GLY A 56 20.41 10.85 41.09
CA GLY A 56 21.70 10.26 41.42
C GLY A 56 21.74 8.74 41.21
N LEU A 57 22.94 8.17 41.33
CA LEU A 57 23.18 6.73 41.20
C LEU A 57 23.06 5.97 42.53
N THR A 58 22.94 6.68 43.65
CA THR A 58 22.75 6.09 44.98
C THR A 58 21.60 6.76 45.73
N PRO A 59 20.98 6.09 46.72
CA PRO A 59 19.87 6.66 47.48
C PRO A 59 20.23 7.84 48.40
N THR A 60 21.51 8.12 48.61
CA THR A 60 22.03 9.05 49.62
C THR A 60 22.67 10.32 49.05
N SER A 61 22.84 10.42 47.72
CA SER A 61 23.72 11.43 47.11
C SER A 61 23.09 12.81 46.83
N PHE A 62 21.98 13.16 47.47
CA PHE A 62 21.15 14.29 47.00
C PHE A 62 21.48 15.66 47.62
N PHE A 63 22.16 15.68 48.76
CA PHE A 63 22.62 16.88 49.45
C PHE A 63 24.11 16.78 49.73
N ASP A 64 24.82 17.90 49.68
CA ASP A 64 26.21 17.95 50.15
C ASP A 64 26.30 17.93 51.69
N SER A 65 27.52 17.86 52.22
CA SER A 65 27.78 17.88 53.66
C SER A 65 27.32 19.17 54.35
N ALA A 66 27.02 20.23 53.60
CA ALA A 66 26.46 21.49 54.07
C ALA A 66 24.91 21.54 53.96
N GLY A 67 24.26 20.43 53.56
CA GLY A 67 22.81 20.35 53.43
C GLY A 67 22.25 21.11 52.22
N THR A 68 23.10 21.51 51.27
CA THR A 68 22.72 22.23 50.06
C THR A 68 22.46 21.26 48.91
N ILE A 69 21.54 21.62 48.01
CA ILE A 69 21.29 20.86 46.78
C ILE A 69 22.43 21.14 45.77
N PRO A 70 23.24 20.13 45.38
CA PRO A 70 24.28 20.32 44.40
C PRO A 70 23.69 20.75 43.05
N GLY A 71 24.22 21.84 42.47
CA GLY A 71 23.73 22.37 41.19
C GLY A 71 23.88 21.38 40.03
N ASN A 72 24.89 20.50 40.10
CA ASN A 72 25.18 19.47 39.11
C ASN A 72 24.34 18.19 39.25
N GLN A 73 23.49 18.05 40.28
CA GLN A 73 22.59 16.89 40.47
C GLN A 73 21.11 17.28 40.46
N SER A 74 20.80 18.52 40.05
CA SER A 74 19.47 19.08 40.19
C SER A 74 19.03 19.96 39.03
N THR A 75 17.76 19.93 38.66
CA THR A 75 17.17 20.84 37.65
C THR A 75 16.20 21.79 38.33
N LYS A 76 16.33 23.11 38.09
CA LYS A 76 15.39 24.12 38.63
C LYS A 76 14.06 24.07 37.89
N ILE A 77 12.95 24.17 38.62
CA ILE A 77 11.59 24.03 38.09
C ILE A 77 10.73 25.19 38.59
N THR A 78 9.79 25.65 37.76
CA THR A 78 8.88 26.76 38.05
C THR A 78 7.45 26.22 38.19
N GLY A 79 6.75 26.55 39.28
CA GLY A 79 5.35 26.14 39.52
C GLY A 79 5.15 25.09 40.62
N GLN A 80 3.88 24.84 40.99
CA GLN A 80 3.48 23.90 42.06
C GLN A 80 3.27 22.46 41.56
N ASN A 81 2.88 22.27 40.28
CA ASN A 81 2.82 20.97 39.62
C ASN A 81 3.99 20.84 38.66
N ILE A 82 4.72 19.74 38.76
CA ILE A 82 6.01 19.56 38.11
C ILE A 82 5.90 18.40 37.12
N SER A 83 6.26 18.62 35.85
CA SER A 83 6.53 17.59 34.86
C SER A 83 7.84 17.92 34.16
N VAL A 84 8.85 17.05 34.31
CA VAL A 84 10.18 17.25 33.69
C VAL A 84 10.54 16.00 32.89
N THR A 85 10.65 16.16 31.57
CA THR A 85 11.22 15.15 30.68
C THR A 85 12.70 15.42 30.48
N ARG A 86 13.56 14.43 30.76
CA ARG A 86 14.98 14.47 30.41
C ARG A 86 15.21 13.74 29.08
N THR A 87 15.97 14.35 28.18
CA THR A 87 16.37 13.78 26.89
C THR A 87 17.81 14.15 26.56
N TYR A 88 18.51 13.26 25.87
CA TYR A 88 19.83 13.53 25.28
C TYR A 88 19.70 14.36 23.99
N PRO A 89 20.67 15.24 23.65
CA PRO A 89 21.83 15.69 24.44
C PRO A 89 21.53 16.94 25.31
N GLY A 90 22.17 17.04 26.50
CA GLY A 90 22.06 18.20 27.40
C GLY A 90 23.30 19.11 27.36
N THR A 91 23.11 20.41 27.61
CA THR A 91 24.18 21.42 27.72
C THR A 91 24.80 21.48 29.12
N ALA A 92 25.97 22.13 29.23
CA ALA A 92 26.91 22.16 30.36
C ALA A 92 26.38 22.49 31.77
N ASN A 93 25.09 22.84 31.91
CA ASN A 93 24.46 23.25 33.18
C ASN A 93 23.47 22.20 33.75
N ASN A 94 23.45 20.96 33.25
CA ASN A 94 22.53 19.89 33.71
C ASN A 94 23.31 18.62 34.16
N PRO A 95 22.77 17.80 35.08
CA PRO A 95 23.41 16.56 35.56
C PRO A 95 23.70 15.55 34.44
N PRO A 96 24.57 14.52 34.66
CA PRO A 96 24.96 13.56 33.63
C PRO A 96 23.75 12.88 32.97
N ALA A 97 23.87 12.60 31.66
CA ALA A 97 22.85 11.94 30.86
C ALA A 97 22.47 10.57 31.46
N LEU A 98 21.19 10.18 31.31
CA LEU A 98 20.74 8.84 31.68
C LEU A 98 21.42 7.82 30.75
N THR A 99 21.94 6.74 31.32
CA THR A 99 22.55 5.62 30.59
C THR A 99 21.62 4.41 30.63
N PRO A 100 21.56 3.57 29.57
CA PRO A 100 20.75 2.35 29.55
C PRO A 100 21.16 1.35 30.64
N ASN A 101 20.25 0.44 31.00
CA ASN A 101 20.45 -0.59 32.03
C ASN A 101 21.01 -0.07 33.37
N THR A 102 20.67 1.16 33.75
CA THR A 102 21.21 1.83 34.93
C THR A 102 20.06 2.19 35.85
N THR A 103 20.21 1.84 37.13
CA THR A 103 19.24 2.21 38.15
C THR A 103 19.59 3.59 38.69
N TYR A 104 18.62 4.50 38.58
CA TYR A 104 18.71 5.85 39.09
C TYR A 104 17.77 6.03 40.27
N TYR A 105 18.22 6.79 41.25
CA TYR A 105 17.44 7.23 42.39
C TYR A 105 17.10 8.70 42.21
N TYR A 106 15.87 9.07 42.55
CA TYR A 106 15.41 10.44 42.42
C TYR A 106 14.55 10.85 43.60
N ALA A 107 14.50 12.16 43.84
CA ALA A 107 13.64 12.80 44.81
C ALA A 107 13.33 14.23 44.36
N MET A 108 12.36 14.87 44.98
CA MET A 108 12.16 16.32 44.82
C MET A 108 12.58 17.06 46.07
N GLY A 109 13.15 18.24 45.88
CA GLY A 109 13.56 19.16 46.95
C GLY A 109 13.00 20.55 46.72
N ALA A 110 12.66 21.25 47.80
CA ALA A 110 12.24 22.64 47.80
C ALA A 110 12.98 23.43 48.88
N LYS A 111 13.32 24.69 48.60
CA LYS A 111 13.89 25.63 49.58
C LYS A 111 12.80 26.58 50.10
N GLY A 112 12.56 26.59 51.40
CA GLY A 112 11.67 27.55 52.05
C GLY A 112 12.33 28.94 52.22
N ASP A 113 11.52 29.96 52.53
CA ASP A 113 11.99 31.34 52.72
C ASP A 113 13.03 31.51 53.84
N ASN A 114 12.96 30.66 54.87
CA ASN A 114 13.93 30.65 55.97
C ASN A 114 15.28 29.98 55.61
N GLY A 115 15.48 29.64 54.33
CA GLY A 115 16.72 29.09 53.82
C GLY A 115 16.87 27.58 53.96
N LEU A 116 15.95 26.90 54.68
CA LEU A 116 16.00 25.46 54.89
C LEU A 116 15.42 24.68 53.69
N TYR A 117 15.91 23.45 53.50
CA TYR A 117 15.49 22.56 52.42
C TYR A 117 14.59 21.44 52.94
N THR A 118 13.49 21.20 52.25
CA THR A 118 12.61 20.04 52.46
C THR A 118 12.70 19.10 51.26
N ARG A 119 12.58 17.79 51.52
CA ARG A 119 12.75 16.73 50.50
C ARG A 119 11.63 15.69 50.59
N SER A 120 11.20 15.18 49.45
CA SER A 120 10.35 13.99 49.37
C SER A 120 11.10 12.71 49.77
N GLY A 121 10.37 11.59 49.87
CA GLY A 121 10.97 10.26 49.86
C GLY A 121 11.80 9.98 48.59
N VAL A 122 12.72 9.02 48.68
CA VAL A 122 13.52 8.54 47.54
C VAL A 122 12.69 7.56 46.74
N GLN A 123 12.70 7.69 45.41
CA GLN A 123 12.20 6.67 44.49
C GLN A 123 13.32 6.23 43.55
N SER A 124 13.12 5.12 42.84
CA SER A 124 14.06 4.62 41.85
C SER A 124 13.37 4.21 40.56
N PHE A 125 14.11 4.25 39.46
CA PHE A 125 13.73 3.64 38.18
C PHE A 125 14.97 3.05 37.52
N THR A 126 14.78 2.06 36.65
CA THR A 126 15.86 1.46 35.86
C THR A 126 15.59 1.73 34.40
N THR A 127 16.56 2.32 33.70
CA THR A 127 16.47 2.47 32.25
C THR A 127 16.54 1.09 31.58
N PRO A 128 15.72 0.80 30.57
CA PRO A 128 15.79 -0.46 29.84
C PRO A 128 17.19 -0.73 29.27
N ALA A 129 17.60 -2.00 29.22
CA ALA A 129 18.77 -2.41 28.43
C ALA A 129 18.47 -2.28 26.93
N LEU A 130 19.51 -2.02 26.13
CA LEU A 130 19.41 -2.03 24.68
C LEU A 130 19.68 -3.44 24.15
N SER A 131 18.87 -3.92 23.21
CA SER A 131 19.09 -5.20 22.52
C SER A 131 19.94 -5.02 21.27
N ALA A 132 20.55 -6.13 20.81
CA ALA A 132 21.20 -6.20 19.51
C ALA A 132 20.17 -5.97 18.37
N PRO A 133 20.63 -5.69 17.14
CA PRO A 133 19.74 -5.71 15.97
C PRO A 133 19.18 -7.12 15.76
N ASP A 134 17.85 -7.27 15.81
CA ASP A 134 17.16 -8.56 15.80
C ASP A 134 16.55 -8.92 14.43
N SER A 135 16.53 -7.98 13.47
CA SER A 135 16.11 -8.27 12.09
C SER A 135 16.70 -7.29 11.08
N PHE A 136 16.88 -7.75 9.84
CA PHE A 136 17.56 -7.00 8.78
C PHE A 136 16.68 -6.91 7.51
N SER A 137 16.86 -5.85 6.72
CA SER A 137 16.43 -5.75 5.32
C SER A 137 17.37 -4.84 4.53
N ALA A 138 17.99 -5.39 3.48
CA ALA A 138 18.69 -4.59 2.48
C ALA A 138 17.72 -4.30 1.34
N HIS A 139 17.58 -3.02 1.00
CA HIS A 139 16.86 -2.57 -0.17
C HIS A 139 17.90 -1.90 -1.09
N PRO A 140 18.30 -2.58 -2.19
CA PRO A 140 19.10 -1.93 -3.22
C PRO A 140 18.28 -0.76 -3.79
N ASN A 141 18.93 0.37 -4.04
CA ASN A 141 18.21 1.53 -4.57
C ASN A 141 17.77 1.19 -6.00
N THR A 142 16.46 1.21 -6.25
CA THR A 142 15.85 0.81 -7.53
C THR A 142 16.19 1.77 -8.66
N VAL A 143 16.74 2.94 -8.33
CA VAL A 143 17.10 4.01 -9.27
C VAL A 143 18.60 4.02 -9.59
N ASN A 144 19.46 3.37 -8.79
CA ASN A 144 20.92 3.43 -8.94
C ASN A 144 21.59 2.08 -8.61
N SER A 145 22.25 1.45 -9.60
CA SER A 145 22.97 0.17 -9.46
C SER A 145 24.17 0.21 -8.50
N THR A 146 24.62 1.42 -8.16
CA THR A 146 25.82 1.68 -7.35
C THR A 146 25.50 2.13 -5.92
N GLU A 147 24.21 2.11 -5.54
CA GLU A 147 23.74 2.51 -4.22
C GLU A 147 22.91 1.42 -3.52
N LEU A 148 23.10 1.29 -2.22
CA LEU A 148 22.49 0.25 -1.40
C LEU A 148 22.05 0.83 -0.05
N THR A 149 20.78 0.65 0.30
CA THR A 149 20.32 0.96 1.65
C THR A 149 20.23 -0.32 2.48
N LEU A 150 21.08 -0.42 3.50
CA LEU A 150 21.01 -1.46 4.52
C LEU A 150 20.08 -0.96 5.63
N MET A 151 19.12 -1.77 6.08
CA MET A 151 18.21 -1.43 7.18
C MET A 151 18.18 -2.55 8.22
N TRP A 152 17.97 -2.21 9.49
CA TRP A 152 17.87 -3.17 10.59
C TRP A 152 16.85 -2.70 11.63
N LYS A 153 16.27 -3.64 12.38
CA LYS A 153 15.47 -3.35 13.59
C LYS A 153 16.31 -3.64 14.83
N GLY A 154 16.30 -2.71 15.77
CA GLY A 154 16.99 -2.80 17.05
C GLY A 154 17.39 -1.42 17.55
N GLN A 155 17.43 -1.21 18.85
CA GLN A 155 17.81 0.08 19.46
C GLN A 155 19.31 0.07 19.82
N SER A 156 20.20 -0.22 18.88
CA SER A 156 21.64 -0.18 19.16
C SER A 156 22.15 1.25 19.07
N GLU A 157 22.67 1.81 20.17
CA GLU A 157 23.17 3.20 20.23
C GLU A 157 24.40 3.46 19.34
N HIS A 158 25.16 2.41 19.04
CA HIS A 158 26.23 2.47 18.04
C HIS A 158 26.13 1.27 17.10
N VAL A 159 26.12 1.57 15.80
CA VAL A 159 26.18 0.57 14.74
C VAL A 159 27.43 0.81 13.91
N ARG A 160 28.15 -0.26 13.61
CA ARG A 160 29.23 -0.27 12.61
C ARG A 160 28.86 -1.20 11.48
N VAL A 161 29.10 -0.72 10.27
CA VAL A 161 28.89 -1.46 9.02
C VAL A 161 30.22 -1.50 8.30
N ASN A 162 30.76 -2.70 8.06
CA ASN A 162 31.99 -2.87 7.28
C ASN A 162 31.73 -3.73 6.06
N GLY A 163 32.18 -3.26 4.90
CA GLY A 163 32.13 -3.99 3.63
C GLY A 163 33.51 -4.46 3.18
N SER A 164 33.54 -5.52 2.39
CA SER A 164 34.71 -6.05 1.70
C SER A 164 34.26 -6.76 0.42
N THR A 165 35.10 -6.85 -0.60
CA THR A 165 34.76 -7.55 -1.86
C THR A 165 35.23 -9.00 -1.89
N THR A 166 35.98 -9.46 -0.88
CA THR A 166 36.61 -10.78 -0.87
C THR A 166 36.06 -11.71 0.21
N THR A 167 35.91 -11.21 1.43
CA THR A 167 35.50 -11.99 2.61
C THR A 167 34.82 -11.09 3.64
N PHE A 168 34.00 -11.68 4.53
CA PHE A 168 33.42 -10.93 5.64
C PHE A 168 34.51 -10.33 6.54
N PRO A 169 34.41 -9.03 6.88
CA PRO A 169 35.31 -8.43 7.84
C PRO A 169 35.27 -9.16 9.20
N SER A 170 36.43 -9.58 9.71
CA SER A 170 36.49 -10.38 10.95
C SER A 170 36.40 -9.55 12.22
N THR A 171 36.76 -8.26 12.16
CA THR A 171 36.76 -7.34 13.30
C THR A 171 36.21 -5.96 12.91
N PRO A 172 35.60 -5.21 13.85
CA PRO A 172 35.18 -3.84 13.60
C PRO A 172 36.43 -2.95 13.48
N THR A 173 36.83 -2.57 12.26
CA THR A 173 37.98 -1.67 12.05
C THR A 173 37.58 -0.20 12.21
N SER A 174 38.56 0.69 12.39
CA SER A 174 38.36 2.14 12.47
C SER A 174 37.94 2.78 11.13
N ALA A 175 37.96 2.01 10.04
CA ALA A 175 37.81 2.49 8.67
C ALA A 175 36.34 2.59 8.19
N THR A 176 35.37 2.68 9.10
CA THR A 176 33.95 2.46 8.78
C THR A 176 33.01 3.37 9.54
N GLN A 177 31.94 3.80 8.85
CA GLN A 177 30.98 4.79 9.30
C GLN A 177 30.36 4.36 10.63
N VAL A 178 30.49 5.23 11.63
CA VAL A 178 29.87 5.07 12.95
C VAL A 178 28.53 5.77 12.91
N PHE A 179 27.45 5.01 13.06
CA PHE A 179 26.12 5.58 13.25
C PHE A 179 25.86 5.65 14.75
N SER A 180 25.53 6.84 15.25
CA SER A 180 25.13 7.08 16.63
C SER A 180 23.61 7.23 16.73
N GLY A 181 23.02 6.72 17.82
CA GLY A 181 21.60 6.87 18.14
C GLY A 181 20.70 5.76 17.59
N ASN A 182 19.42 6.08 17.38
CA ASN A 182 18.37 5.13 16.95
C ASN A 182 18.41 4.82 15.44
N ALA A 183 19.59 4.87 14.81
CA ALA A 183 19.70 4.64 13.37
C ALA A 183 19.28 3.20 13.04
N THR A 184 18.30 3.06 12.14
CA THR A 184 17.79 1.78 11.64
C THR A 184 18.16 1.53 10.18
N SER A 185 19.01 2.39 9.58
CA SER A 185 19.44 2.25 8.20
C SER A 185 20.72 3.02 7.87
N VAL A 186 21.48 2.55 6.87
CA VAL A 186 22.57 3.27 6.19
C VAL A 186 22.38 3.18 4.68
N SER A 187 22.62 4.29 3.96
CA SER A 187 22.80 4.28 2.51
C SER A 187 24.29 4.28 2.17
N LEU A 188 24.71 3.31 1.36
CA LEU A 188 26.05 3.13 0.84
C LEU A 188 26.05 3.55 -0.64
N SER A 189 27.06 4.30 -1.07
CA SER A 189 27.20 4.79 -2.44
C SER A 189 28.61 4.54 -2.98
N GLY A 190 28.78 4.66 -4.31
CA GLY A 190 30.07 4.45 -4.97
C GLY A 190 30.46 2.97 -5.09
N LEU A 191 29.48 2.06 -5.07
CA LEU A 191 29.72 0.64 -5.29
C LEU A 191 30.09 0.39 -6.77
N THR A 192 30.97 -0.57 -7.02
CA THR A 192 31.34 -0.99 -8.36
C THR A 192 30.27 -1.93 -8.90
N ASP A 193 29.85 -1.77 -10.16
CA ASP A 193 28.90 -2.68 -10.82
C ASP A 193 29.43 -4.13 -10.86
N SER A 194 28.52 -5.10 -10.97
CA SER A 194 28.83 -6.54 -11.05
C SER A 194 29.76 -7.08 -9.95
N THR A 195 29.75 -6.46 -8.77
CA THR A 195 30.69 -6.77 -7.69
C THR A 195 29.94 -7.32 -6.48
N THR A 196 30.43 -8.44 -5.93
CA THR A 196 29.93 -8.98 -4.65
C THR A 196 30.62 -8.28 -3.48
N TYR A 197 29.81 -7.80 -2.55
CA TYR A 197 30.23 -7.20 -1.30
C TYR A 197 29.72 -8.02 -0.12
N TYR A 198 30.62 -8.26 0.81
CA TYR A 198 30.40 -8.94 2.08
C TYR A 198 30.35 -7.88 3.18
N TYR A 199 29.15 -7.58 3.65
CA TYR A 199 28.93 -6.64 4.74
C TYR A 199 28.75 -7.39 6.05
N ARG A 200 29.46 -6.93 7.08
CA ARG A 200 29.22 -7.31 8.47
C ARG A 200 28.77 -6.09 9.27
N ILE A 201 27.70 -6.27 10.02
CA ILE A 201 27.11 -5.23 10.88
C ILE A 201 27.26 -5.66 12.34
N TRP A 202 27.81 -4.77 13.16
CA TRP A 202 27.91 -4.95 14.61
C TRP A 202 27.12 -3.89 15.36
N GLY A 203 26.49 -4.31 16.46
CA GLY A 203 25.87 -3.43 17.44
C GLY A 203 26.64 -3.39 18.77
N LYS A 204 26.56 -2.27 19.48
CA LYS A 204 26.97 -2.18 20.88
C LYS A 204 26.12 -1.17 21.64
N ALA A 205 25.98 -1.39 22.95
CA ALA A 205 25.45 -0.37 23.87
C ALA A 205 26.46 0.79 24.03
N ALA A 206 26.01 2.02 24.34
CA ALA A 206 26.92 3.17 24.51
C ALA A 206 27.95 2.97 25.62
N ALA A 207 27.55 2.32 26.72
CA ALA A 207 28.45 2.03 27.84
C ALA A 207 29.48 0.92 27.53
N SER A 208 29.30 0.16 26.46
CA SER A 208 30.22 -0.92 26.09
C SER A 208 31.41 -0.37 25.30
N SER A 209 32.63 -0.73 25.73
CA SER A 209 33.86 -0.53 24.95
C SER A 209 34.00 -1.54 23.81
N THR A 210 33.20 -2.61 23.82
CA THR A 210 33.26 -3.71 22.85
C THR A 210 31.96 -3.84 22.07
N TYR A 211 32.05 -4.29 20.83
CA TYR A 211 30.89 -4.83 20.10
C TYR A 211 30.61 -6.20 20.69
N THR A 212 29.59 -6.30 21.55
CA THR A 212 29.14 -7.56 22.15
C THR A 212 28.71 -8.51 21.04
N SER A 213 28.96 -9.81 21.23
CA SER A 213 29.15 -10.87 20.22
C SER A 213 27.94 -11.27 19.36
N GLY A 214 27.19 -10.30 18.84
CA GLY A 214 26.24 -10.49 17.75
C GLY A 214 26.72 -9.69 16.54
N PHE A 215 26.98 -10.38 15.44
CA PHE A 215 27.19 -9.76 14.14
C PHE A 215 26.21 -10.36 13.14
N MET A 216 25.80 -9.56 12.16
CA MET A 216 24.99 -10.06 11.05
C MET A 216 25.77 -9.89 9.75
N ASP A 217 25.72 -10.94 8.92
CA ASP A 217 26.41 -11.04 7.65
C ASP A 217 25.43 -10.91 6.49
N VAL A 218 25.75 -10.04 5.54
CA VAL A 218 24.94 -9.75 4.35
C VAL A 218 25.82 -9.79 3.13
N ILE A 219 25.40 -10.53 2.11
CA ILE A 219 26.07 -10.56 0.81
C ILE A 219 25.20 -9.80 -0.18
N VAL A 220 25.74 -8.74 -0.74
CA VAL A 220 25.06 -7.95 -1.77
C VAL A 220 25.90 -7.97 -3.02
N ALA A 221 25.29 -8.23 -4.16
CA ALA A 221 25.96 -8.05 -5.43
C ALA A 221 25.28 -6.93 -6.20
N THR A 222 26.05 -5.97 -6.67
CA THR A 222 25.55 -4.91 -7.55
C THR A 222 25.17 -5.52 -8.90
N PRO A 223 24.08 -5.04 -9.54
CA PRO A 223 23.68 -5.54 -10.85
C PRO A 223 24.73 -5.17 -11.91
N GLY A 224 24.94 -6.04 -12.90
CA GLY A 224 25.73 -5.70 -14.09
C GLY A 224 24.87 -5.13 -15.23
N ASN A 225 25.51 -4.60 -16.28
CA ASN A 225 24.88 -4.05 -17.49
C ASN A 225 23.94 -5.01 -18.26
N SER A 226 23.86 -6.28 -17.86
CA SER A 226 23.02 -7.33 -18.48
C SER A 226 21.93 -7.89 -17.56
N GLY A 227 21.66 -7.28 -16.39
CA GLY A 227 20.67 -7.78 -15.42
C GLY A 227 21.07 -9.09 -14.72
N LYS A 228 22.26 -9.60 -15.01
CA LYS A 228 22.86 -10.79 -14.42
C LYS A 228 23.64 -10.42 -13.18
N THR A 229 23.40 -11.15 -12.10
CA THR A 229 24.10 -10.97 -10.84
C THR A 229 24.59 -12.32 -10.32
N GLY A 230 25.91 -12.46 -10.16
CA GLY A 230 26.52 -13.60 -9.50
C GLY A 230 26.80 -13.28 -8.04
N ILE A 231 26.32 -14.11 -7.12
CA ILE A 231 26.56 -13.99 -5.68
C ILE A 231 27.34 -15.21 -5.22
N SER A 232 28.53 -14.99 -4.67
CA SER A 232 29.34 -16.06 -4.07
C SER A 232 28.90 -16.33 -2.63
N ILE A 233 28.74 -17.60 -2.29
CA ILE A 233 28.25 -18.07 -0.98
C ILE A 233 29.31 -18.99 -0.38
N PRO A 234 29.90 -18.65 0.78
CA PRO A 234 30.90 -19.52 1.40
C PRO A 234 30.28 -20.74 2.10
N ALA A 235 31.10 -21.75 2.40
CA ALA A 235 30.66 -23.02 2.98
C ALA A 235 30.15 -22.89 4.42
N GLY A 236 28.97 -23.45 4.73
CA GLY A 236 28.40 -23.47 6.08
C GLY A 236 27.73 -22.17 6.52
N TYR A 237 27.60 -21.19 5.62
CA TYR A 237 27.04 -19.88 5.95
C TYR A 237 25.52 -19.81 5.73
N THR A 238 24.86 -19.10 6.65
CA THR A 238 23.47 -18.66 6.54
C THR A 238 23.47 -17.14 6.44
N SER A 239 23.04 -16.60 5.31
CA SER A 239 23.15 -15.16 5.03
C SER A 239 22.03 -14.68 4.14
N ARG A 240 21.67 -13.41 4.29
CA ARG A 240 20.81 -12.71 3.33
C ARG A 240 21.61 -12.36 2.08
N LEU A 241 21.06 -12.71 0.93
CA LEU A 241 21.58 -12.47 -0.40
C LEU A 241 20.66 -11.50 -1.14
N VAL A 242 21.24 -10.44 -1.69
CA VAL A 242 20.51 -9.43 -2.48
C VAL A 242 21.15 -9.32 -3.87
N PRO A 243 20.57 -9.97 -4.89
CA PRO A 243 21.04 -9.94 -6.28
C PRO A 243 20.59 -8.68 -6.99
N GLY A 244 21.36 -7.60 -6.82
CA GLY A 244 21.14 -6.33 -7.52
C GLY A 244 19.72 -5.79 -7.40
N SER A 245 19.24 -5.11 -8.43
CA SER A 245 17.88 -4.57 -8.53
C SER A 245 16.85 -5.61 -9.00
N ASN A 246 17.07 -6.90 -8.74
CA ASN A 246 16.13 -7.96 -9.16
C ASN A 246 14.90 -8.09 -8.25
N HIS A 247 14.91 -7.36 -7.12
CA HIS A 247 13.85 -7.31 -6.10
C HIS A 247 13.39 -8.67 -5.58
N LEU A 248 14.33 -9.61 -5.60
CA LEU A 248 14.17 -10.98 -5.17
C LEU A 248 15.30 -11.23 -4.19
N VAL A 249 14.97 -11.50 -2.94
CA VAL A 249 15.93 -11.63 -1.83
C VAL A 249 15.93 -13.07 -1.34
N PHE A 250 17.11 -13.64 -1.13
CA PHE A 250 17.27 -14.99 -0.58
C PHE A 250 17.83 -14.91 0.83
N ASP A 251 17.15 -15.50 1.80
CA ASP A 251 17.68 -15.77 3.12
C ASP A 251 18.13 -17.23 3.19
N ILE A 252 19.43 -17.49 3.10
CA ILE A 252 19.95 -18.85 3.29
C ILE A 252 19.78 -19.22 4.75
N THR A 253 18.92 -20.19 5.05
CA THR A 253 18.62 -20.64 6.41
C THR A 253 19.42 -21.88 6.80
N ASN A 254 19.96 -22.61 5.82
CA ASN A 254 20.89 -23.72 6.04
C ASN A 254 21.80 -23.92 4.82
N ASN A 255 23.06 -24.30 5.05
CA ASN A 255 24.01 -24.68 4.00
C ASN A 255 24.88 -25.86 4.46
N THR A 256 24.58 -27.07 3.96
CA THR A 256 25.34 -28.29 4.26
C THR A 256 26.24 -28.75 3.11
N GLY A 257 26.12 -28.19 1.91
CA GLY A 257 26.76 -28.69 0.69
C GLY A 257 28.03 -27.97 0.25
N GLY A 258 28.51 -26.98 1.02
CA GLY A 258 29.80 -26.32 0.79
C GLY A 258 29.69 -24.91 0.18
N ALA A 259 30.79 -24.42 -0.39
CA ALA A 259 30.84 -23.11 -1.03
C ALA A 259 30.43 -23.21 -2.51
N GLY A 260 29.79 -22.16 -3.02
CA GLY A 260 29.36 -22.08 -4.42
C GLY A 260 28.85 -20.68 -4.77
N SER A 261 28.07 -20.56 -5.85
CA SER A 261 27.46 -19.28 -6.21
C SER A 261 26.03 -19.45 -6.72
N LEU A 262 25.27 -18.36 -6.64
CA LEU A 262 23.98 -18.21 -7.31
C LEU A 262 24.10 -17.16 -8.41
N ARG A 263 23.70 -17.53 -9.62
CA ARG A 263 23.48 -16.59 -10.70
C ARG A 263 21.99 -16.29 -10.80
N VAL A 264 21.64 -15.02 -10.75
CA VAL A 264 20.26 -14.54 -10.86
C VAL A 264 20.16 -13.63 -12.07
N GLU A 265 19.18 -13.91 -12.93
CA GLU A 265 18.83 -13.10 -14.10
C GLU A 265 17.34 -12.76 -14.01
N LYS A 266 17.01 -11.46 -14.10
CA LYS A 266 15.64 -10.98 -14.23
C LYS A 266 15.40 -10.57 -15.66
N THR A 267 14.41 -11.16 -16.31
CA THR A 267 13.94 -10.76 -17.63
C THR A 267 12.55 -10.13 -17.50
N ILE A 268 12.40 -8.93 -18.06
CA ILE A 268 11.12 -8.22 -18.19
C ILE A 268 10.86 -8.03 -19.68
N GLY A 269 9.64 -8.26 -20.14
CA GLY A 269 9.37 -8.28 -21.57
C GLY A 269 7.91 -8.03 -21.91
N PRO A 270 7.62 -7.87 -23.21
CA PRO A 270 6.28 -7.51 -23.65
C PRO A 270 5.28 -8.59 -23.24
N VAL A 271 4.03 -8.18 -23.07
CA VAL A 271 2.87 -8.95 -22.55
C VAL A 271 2.71 -10.36 -23.17
N ASN A 272 3.31 -10.63 -24.33
CA ASN A 272 3.17 -11.87 -25.08
C ASN A 272 4.46 -12.69 -25.29
N GLY A 273 5.60 -12.39 -24.63
CA GLY A 273 6.90 -12.88 -25.12
C GLY A 273 7.85 -13.61 -24.16
N LEU A 274 7.61 -13.65 -22.85
CA LEU A 274 8.61 -14.15 -21.88
C LEU A 274 8.21 -15.37 -21.08
N VAL A 275 6.91 -15.61 -20.86
CA VAL A 275 6.44 -16.92 -20.47
C VAL A 275 6.28 -17.68 -21.80
N PRO A 276 7.20 -18.59 -22.16
CA PRO A 276 7.07 -19.28 -23.44
C PRO A 276 5.71 -19.99 -23.48
N GLU A 277 5.01 -19.84 -24.60
CA GLU A 277 3.73 -20.50 -24.90
C GLU A 277 3.77 -22.04 -24.68
N SER A 278 4.96 -22.62 -24.49
CA SER A 278 5.19 -24.04 -24.20
C SER A 278 4.86 -24.47 -22.76
N GLY A 279 4.66 -23.55 -21.81
CA GLY A 279 4.23 -23.88 -20.45
C GLY A 279 2.80 -23.45 -20.19
N GLN A 280 1.84 -24.38 -20.29
CA GLN A 280 0.49 -24.13 -19.77
C GLN A 280 0.57 -23.78 -18.28
N ALA A 281 -0.25 -22.82 -17.84
CA ALA A 281 -0.36 -22.55 -16.42
C ALA A 281 -0.90 -23.81 -15.71
N PRO A 282 -0.50 -24.06 -14.45
CA PRO A 282 -1.13 -25.11 -13.65
C PRO A 282 -2.65 -24.90 -13.59
N GLU A 283 -3.41 -25.98 -13.47
CA GLU A 283 -4.86 -25.90 -13.30
C GLU A 283 -5.20 -24.99 -12.10
N GLY A 284 -6.11 -24.04 -12.32
CA GLY A 284 -6.50 -23.08 -11.30
C GLY A 284 -5.50 -21.94 -11.07
N VAL A 285 -4.50 -21.75 -11.94
CA VAL A 285 -3.55 -20.63 -11.84
C VAL A 285 -3.52 -19.81 -13.13
N ILE A 286 -3.53 -18.49 -13.01
CA ILE A 286 -3.40 -17.54 -14.13
C ILE A 286 -2.04 -16.83 -14.04
N PHE A 287 -1.27 -16.79 -15.12
CA PHE A 287 0.01 -16.06 -15.18
C PHE A 287 -0.18 -14.54 -15.18
N LEU A 288 0.77 -13.81 -14.58
CA LEU A 288 0.85 -12.35 -14.65
C LEU A 288 1.47 -11.86 -15.98
N THR A 289 0.70 -11.87 -17.07
CA THR A 289 1.21 -11.47 -18.39
C THR A 289 1.19 -9.95 -18.62
N SER A 290 0.35 -9.18 -17.92
CA SER A 290 0.19 -7.72 -18.13
C SER A 290 0.76 -6.82 -17.02
N LEU A 291 0.62 -7.17 -15.74
CA LEU A 291 1.06 -6.34 -14.60
C LEU A 291 2.54 -6.50 -14.24
N ALA A 292 3.03 -7.72 -14.36
CA ALA A 292 4.32 -8.14 -13.87
C ALA A 292 4.80 -9.35 -14.69
N ASN A 293 5.03 -9.15 -15.99
CA ASN A 293 5.64 -10.16 -16.83
C ASN A 293 7.13 -10.27 -16.50
N VAL A 294 7.41 -10.96 -15.39
CA VAL A 294 8.74 -11.14 -14.82
C VAL A 294 9.08 -12.62 -14.82
N LEU A 295 10.27 -12.91 -15.35
CA LEU A 295 10.90 -14.21 -15.26
C LEU A 295 12.20 -14.03 -14.49
N TRP A 296 12.37 -14.78 -13.41
CA TRP A 296 13.66 -14.89 -12.73
C TRP A 296 14.27 -16.25 -13.03
N THR A 297 15.44 -16.27 -13.65
CA THR A 297 16.25 -17.48 -13.81
C THR A 297 17.31 -17.51 -12.73
N VAL A 298 17.22 -18.49 -11.83
CA VAL A 298 18.12 -18.67 -10.70
C VAL A 298 18.91 -19.95 -10.88
N THR A 299 20.21 -19.82 -11.17
CA THR A 299 21.09 -20.96 -11.49
C THR A 299 22.16 -21.12 -10.42
N PRO A 300 22.18 -22.25 -9.68
CA PRO A 300 23.27 -22.57 -8.77
C PRO A 300 24.51 -23.04 -9.53
N GLN A 301 25.69 -22.66 -9.04
CA GLN A 301 26.97 -23.16 -9.54
C GLN A 301 27.76 -23.76 -8.36
N SER A 302 28.00 -25.07 -8.42
CA SER A 302 28.66 -25.83 -7.35
C SER A 302 28.01 -25.65 -5.97
N LEU A 303 26.72 -25.29 -5.93
CA LEU A 303 25.96 -25.04 -4.72
C LEU A 303 24.93 -26.15 -4.53
N SER A 304 24.94 -26.80 -3.37
CA SER A 304 24.03 -27.89 -3.02
C SER A 304 23.71 -27.88 -1.52
N GLY A 305 22.71 -28.65 -1.08
CA GLY A 305 22.38 -28.76 0.35
C GLY A 305 21.95 -27.43 1.00
N ILE A 306 21.33 -26.54 0.21
CA ILE A 306 20.88 -25.23 0.67
C ILE A 306 19.39 -25.32 1.01
N THR A 307 19.02 -24.75 2.16
CA THR A 307 17.63 -24.39 2.46
C THR A 307 17.56 -22.88 2.58
N TYR A 308 16.53 -22.27 2.00
CA TYR A 308 16.40 -20.82 1.99
C TYR A 308 14.95 -20.35 2.10
N ARG A 309 14.82 -19.07 2.41
CA ARG A 309 13.59 -18.29 2.27
C ARG A 309 13.76 -17.33 1.11
N LEU A 310 12.74 -17.25 0.26
CA LEU A 310 12.64 -16.32 -0.85
C LEU A 310 11.68 -15.19 -0.46
N ILE A 311 12.09 -13.95 -0.67
CA ILE A 311 11.32 -12.75 -0.36
C ILE A 311 11.19 -11.92 -1.62
N ILE A 312 9.95 -11.60 -2.00
CA ILE A 312 9.62 -10.81 -3.17
C ILE A 312 8.86 -9.57 -2.70
N ASP A 313 9.39 -8.40 -2.99
CA ASP A 313 8.71 -7.13 -2.71
C ASP A 313 7.72 -6.82 -3.83
N VAL A 314 6.41 -6.88 -3.57
CA VAL A 314 5.42 -6.73 -4.65
C VAL A 314 5.10 -5.27 -4.96
N SER A 315 5.51 -4.33 -4.11
CA SER A 315 5.30 -2.90 -4.31
C SER A 315 5.98 -2.35 -5.57
N GLN A 316 6.96 -3.08 -6.11
CA GLN A 316 7.64 -2.73 -7.36
C GLN A 316 6.74 -2.90 -8.60
N PHE A 317 5.66 -3.67 -8.49
CA PHE A 317 4.78 -3.98 -9.61
C PHE A 317 3.54 -3.09 -9.55
N SER A 318 3.43 -2.17 -10.51
CA SER A 318 2.27 -1.28 -10.59
C SER A 318 0.97 -2.07 -10.68
N GLY A 319 0.00 -1.76 -9.83
CA GLY A 319 -1.29 -2.45 -9.76
C GLY A 319 -1.31 -3.71 -8.90
N LEU A 320 -0.18 -4.15 -8.32
CA LEU A 320 -0.15 -5.24 -7.34
C LEU A 320 -0.08 -4.68 -5.90
N GLU A 321 -1.25 -4.55 -5.28
CA GLU A 321 -1.35 -4.00 -3.91
C GLU A 321 -1.52 -5.08 -2.83
N ASN A 322 -1.78 -6.35 -3.19
CA ASN A 322 -1.98 -7.42 -2.21
C ASN A 322 -1.20 -8.70 -2.57
N PRO A 323 -0.06 -8.97 -1.89
CA PRO A 323 0.77 -10.17 -2.13
C PRO A 323 0.08 -11.46 -1.70
N SER A 324 -0.96 -11.42 -0.86
CA SER A 324 -1.61 -12.63 -0.36
C SER A 324 -2.36 -13.40 -1.45
N ARG A 325 -2.65 -12.75 -2.57
CA ARG A 325 -3.34 -13.34 -3.72
C ARG A 325 -2.35 -13.96 -4.73
N LEU A 326 -1.07 -13.66 -4.59
CA LEU A 326 -0.06 -14.11 -5.54
C LEU A 326 0.35 -15.55 -5.28
N VAL A 327 0.52 -16.27 -6.37
CA VAL A 327 1.11 -17.59 -6.42
C VAL A 327 2.50 -17.43 -7.04
N LEU A 328 3.54 -17.87 -6.32
CA LEU A 328 4.85 -18.04 -6.94
C LEU A 328 4.89 -19.39 -7.64
N LEU A 329 5.26 -19.37 -8.91
CA LEU A 329 5.45 -20.56 -9.74
C LEU A 329 6.94 -20.82 -9.91
N GLN A 330 7.32 -22.10 -9.92
CA GLN A 330 8.68 -22.54 -10.22
C GLN A 330 8.68 -23.66 -11.26
N ARG A 331 9.71 -23.69 -12.10
CA ARG A 331 10.05 -24.84 -12.93
C ARG A 331 11.56 -25.07 -12.94
N ALA A 332 11.99 -26.31 -13.14
CA ALA A 332 13.41 -26.67 -13.10
C ALA A 332 14.19 -26.20 -14.36
N SER A 333 13.53 -26.19 -15.51
CA SER A 333 14.08 -25.79 -16.80
C SER A 333 12.98 -25.22 -17.71
N PRO A 334 13.33 -24.55 -18.83
CA PRO A 334 12.36 -24.01 -19.78
C PRO A 334 11.38 -25.05 -20.35
N GLU A 335 11.78 -26.32 -20.39
CA GLU A 335 11.00 -27.45 -20.90
C GLU A 335 10.12 -28.12 -19.82
N SER A 336 10.30 -27.74 -18.55
CA SER A 336 9.54 -28.31 -17.44
C SER A 336 8.23 -27.56 -17.24
N SER A 337 7.20 -28.26 -16.76
CA SER A 337 5.94 -27.65 -16.34
C SER A 337 6.17 -26.69 -15.16
N TRP A 338 5.37 -25.62 -15.13
CA TRP A 338 5.27 -24.74 -13.97
C TRP A 338 4.53 -25.46 -12.85
N GLU A 339 4.96 -25.23 -11.61
CA GLU A 339 4.29 -25.74 -10.42
C GLU A 339 4.22 -24.65 -9.35
N PRO A 340 3.10 -24.52 -8.61
CA PRO A 340 3.03 -23.65 -7.44
C PRO A 340 4.08 -24.04 -6.42
N VAL A 341 4.92 -23.09 -6.03
CA VAL A 341 5.97 -23.31 -5.03
C VAL A 341 5.38 -23.71 -3.68
N SER A 342 4.16 -23.27 -3.38
CA SER A 342 3.38 -23.68 -2.20
C SER A 342 3.08 -25.18 -2.14
N ASN A 343 3.11 -25.89 -3.27
CA ASN A 343 2.84 -27.33 -3.32
C ASN A 343 4.06 -28.17 -2.95
N GLN A 344 5.25 -27.55 -2.84
CA GLN A 344 6.46 -28.26 -2.46
C GLN A 344 6.44 -28.59 -0.97
N SER A 345 6.80 -29.83 -0.63
CA SER A 345 6.83 -30.30 0.75
C SER A 345 7.76 -29.45 1.62
N GLY A 346 7.26 -28.99 2.76
CA GLY A 346 8.03 -28.19 3.72
C GLY A 346 8.09 -26.70 3.40
N VAL A 347 7.49 -26.24 2.30
CA VAL A 347 7.38 -24.82 1.97
C VAL A 347 6.23 -24.17 2.73
N THR A 348 6.46 -22.99 3.28
CA THR A 348 5.43 -22.13 3.89
C THR A 348 5.40 -20.79 3.18
N VAL A 349 4.19 -20.27 2.93
CA VAL A 349 3.97 -18.98 2.28
C VAL A 349 3.35 -18.02 3.29
N THR A 350 3.96 -16.85 3.46
CA THR A 350 3.45 -15.78 4.32
C THR A 350 3.61 -14.43 3.62
N THR A 351 2.89 -13.42 4.13
CA THR A 351 3.06 -12.03 3.72
C THR A 351 3.28 -11.15 4.96
N ASP A 352 3.82 -9.96 4.77
CA ASP A 352 4.05 -9.01 5.86
C ASP A 352 3.51 -7.61 5.57
N SER A 353 3.60 -6.73 6.57
CA SER A 353 3.13 -5.34 6.50
C SER A 353 3.90 -4.46 5.49
N TYR A 354 4.97 -4.97 4.88
CA TYR A 354 5.75 -4.27 3.86
C TYR A 354 5.37 -4.69 2.45
N ASN A 355 4.22 -5.36 2.28
CA ASN A 355 3.75 -5.82 0.98
C ASN A 355 4.72 -6.80 0.31
N ARG A 356 5.25 -7.75 1.09
CA ARG A 356 6.19 -8.76 0.59
C ARG A 356 5.58 -10.14 0.62
N LEU A 357 5.83 -10.92 -0.43
CA LEU A 357 5.57 -12.35 -0.49
C LEU A 357 6.80 -13.11 0.01
N ILE A 358 6.63 -13.98 1.00
CA ILE A 358 7.70 -14.68 1.69
C ILE A 358 7.46 -16.19 1.62
N LEU A 359 8.35 -16.93 0.96
CA LEU A 359 8.31 -18.39 0.87
C LEU A 359 9.49 -18.98 1.63
N SER A 360 9.26 -19.76 2.68
CA SER A 360 10.32 -20.36 3.51
C SER A 360 10.38 -21.87 3.32
N GLY A 361 11.59 -22.45 3.36
CA GLY A 361 11.78 -23.90 3.28
C GLY A 361 12.17 -24.41 1.89
N LEU A 362 12.55 -23.52 0.97
CA LEU A 362 12.92 -23.89 -0.39
C LEU A 362 14.29 -24.57 -0.41
N THR A 363 14.41 -25.62 -1.22
CA THR A 363 15.66 -26.40 -1.35
C THR A 363 16.15 -26.57 -2.78
N SER A 364 15.39 -26.09 -3.76
CA SER A 364 15.72 -26.16 -5.19
C SER A 364 15.74 -24.75 -5.79
N PHE A 365 16.48 -24.60 -6.88
CA PHE A 365 16.50 -23.39 -7.70
C PHE A 365 15.94 -23.71 -9.08
N GLY A 366 15.72 -22.69 -9.90
CA GLY A 366 15.14 -22.85 -11.22
C GLY A 366 14.65 -21.52 -11.77
N GLU A 367 13.64 -21.59 -12.61
CA GLU A 367 12.94 -20.43 -13.10
C GLU A 367 11.73 -20.13 -12.23
N PHE A 368 11.51 -18.87 -11.93
CA PHE A 368 10.40 -18.38 -11.12
C PHE A 368 9.59 -17.34 -11.88
N THR A 369 8.27 -17.38 -11.72
CA THR A 369 7.36 -16.34 -12.18
C THR A 369 6.17 -16.21 -11.23
N LEU A 370 5.33 -15.20 -11.42
CA LEU A 370 4.18 -14.92 -10.58
C LEU A 370 2.86 -15.22 -11.32
N GLY A 371 1.87 -15.66 -10.55
CA GLY A 371 0.49 -15.87 -11.00
C GLY A 371 -0.53 -15.57 -9.90
N PHE A 372 -1.79 -15.90 -10.15
CA PHE A 372 -2.93 -15.79 -9.23
C PHE A 372 -3.69 -17.11 -9.16
N ASN A 373 -4.33 -17.37 -8.03
CA ASN A 373 -5.21 -18.53 -7.85
C ASN A 373 -6.63 -18.21 -8.38
N GLU A 374 -7.14 -19.01 -9.33
CA GLU A 374 -8.46 -18.87 -9.97
C GLU A 374 -9.63 -18.86 -8.97
N ALA A 375 -9.46 -19.50 -7.81
CA ALA A 375 -10.48 -19.51 -6.76
C ALA A 375 -10.59 -18.18 -5.98
N ASP A 376 -9.54 -17.35 -5.96
CA ASP A 376 -9.54 -16.03 -5.30
C ASP A 376 -10.20 -14.94 -6.16
N TYR A 377 -10.85 -15.34 -7.24
CA TYR A 377 -11.62 -14.50 -8.13
C TYR A 377 -13.07 -14.45 -7.65
N THR A 378 -13.44 -13.36 -7.01
CA THR A 378 -14.84 -12.92 -6.99
C THR A 378 -15.00 -11.90 -8.11
N VAL A 379 -15.98 -12.11 -8.98
CA VAL A 379 -16.14 -11.42 -10.27
C VAL A 379 -16.14 -9.89 -10.07
N PRO A 380 -15.13 -9.15 -10.56
CA PRO A 380 -14.96 -7.78 -10.14
C PRO A 380 -15.40 -6.81 -11.24
N VAL A 381 -16.71 -6.67 -11.41
CA VAL A 381 -17.42 -5.45 -11.87
C VAL A 381 -18.89 -5.84 -12.06
N GLU A 382 -19.78 -5.12 -11.39
CA GLU A 382 -21.21 -5.20 -11.69
C GLU A 382 -21.57 -4.08 -12.68
N LEU A 383 -21.66 -4.41 -13.97
CA LEU A 383 -22.22 -3.52 -14.99
C LEU A 383 -23.69 -3.25 -14.66
N SER A 384 -24.03 -1.99 -14.39
CA SER A 384 -25.41 -1.57 -14.12
C SER A 384 -26.15 -1.19 -15.40
N SER A 385 -25.43 -0.72 -16.43
CA SER A 385 -26.00 -0.48 -17.76
C SER A 385 -24.96 -0.57 -18.87
N PHE A 386 -25.40 -0.99 -20.06
CA PHE A 386 -24.66 -0.85 -21.32
C PHE A 386 -25.66 -0.56 -22.45
N SER A 387 -25.53 0.60 -23.09
CA SER A 387 -26.49 1.13 -24.06
C SER A 387 -25.77 1.85 -25.20
N GLY A 388 -26.48 2.07 -26.31
CA GLY A 388 -25.92 2.83 -27.41
C GLY A 388 -26.96 3.17 -28.47
N TRP A 389 -26.70 4.25 -29.20
CA TRP A 389 -27.60 4.79 -30.21
C TRP A 389 -26.81 5.43 -31.35
N VAL A 390 -27.47 5.54 -32.51
CA VAL A 390 -26.95 6.31 -33.64
C VAL A 390 -27.10 7.80 -33.33
N SER A 391 -26.05 8.58 -33.59
CA SER A 391 -26.00 10.03 -33.44
C SER A 391 -25.29 10.60 -34.67
N GLY A 392 -26.06 11.08 -35.64
CA GLY A 392 -25.50 11.52 -36.94
C GLY A 392 -24.82 10.38 -37.70
N ASP A 393 -23.54 10.53 -38.01
CA ASP A 393 -22.67 9.56 -38.67
C ASP A 393 -21.88 8.67 -37.67
N GLN A 394 -22.21 8.73 -36.39
CA GLN A 394 -21.55 7.98 -35.32
C GLN A 394 -22.55 7.13 -34.53
N ILE A 395 -22.02 6.15 -33.80
CA ILE A 395 -22.70 5.39 -32.77
C ILE A 395 -22.10 5.79 -31.44
N LEU A 396 -22.93 6.34 -30.55
CA LEU A 396 -22.54 6.69 -29.19
C LEU A 396 -22.91 5.54 -28.25
N LEU A 397 -21.91 4.96 -27.59
CA LEU A 397 -22.05 3.92 -26.58
C LEU A 397 -21.87 4.55 -25.20
N ASN A 398 -22.68 4.12 -24.23
CA ASN A 398 -22.54 4.51 -22.82
C ASN A 398 -22.75 3.31 -21.90
N TRP A 399 -21.96 3.25 -20.83
CA TRP A 399 -22.10 2.23 -19.79
C TRP A 399 -21.80 2.80 -18.41
N THR A 400 -22.36 2.12 -17.41
CA THR A 400 -22.17 2.45 -15.99
C THR A 400 -21.83 1.19 -15.21
N THR A 401 -20.86 1.30 -14.31
CA THR A 401 -20.52 0.27 -13.32
C THR A 401 -21.18 0.63 -11.99
N LYS A 402 -21.56 -0.36 -11.19
CA LYS A 402 -22.01 -0.16 -9.79
C LYS A 402 -20.82 -0.15 -8.83
N SER A 403 -19.85 -1.02 -9.10
CA SER A 403 -18.53 -1.09 -8.46
C SER A 403 -17.52 -1.65 -9.45
N GLU A 404 -16.25 -1.31 -9.24
CA GLU A 404 -15.11 -1.82 -9.98
C GLU A 404 -14.09 -2.37 -8.99
N LEU A 405 -13.49 -3.50 -9.30
CA LEU A 405 -12.34 -4.01 -8.57
C LEU A 405 -11.26 -4.26 -9.61
N ASN A 406 -10.11 -3.60 -9.45
CA ASN A 406 -8.97 -3.71 -10.34
C ASN A 406 -9.26 -3.40 -11.82
N ASN A 407 -10.23 -2.57 -12.19
CA ASN A 407 -10.55 -2.33 -13.60
C ASN A 407 -9.46 -1.48 -14.31
N TYR A 408 -8.73 -2.08 -15.26
CA TYR A 408 -7.73 -1.39 -16.10
C TYR A 408 -8.41 -0.59 -17.21
N GLY A 409 -9.47 -1.14 -17.79
CA GLY A 409 -10.30 -0.44 -18.76
C GLY A 409 -11.06 -1.36 -19.69
N TRP A 410 -11.54 -0.80 -20.79
CA TRP A 410 -12.53 -1.41 -21.65
C TRP A 410 -12.06 -1.38 -23.09
N GLU A 411 -11.81 -2.56 -23.67
CA GLU A 411 -11.76 -2.71 -25.11
C GLU A 411 -13.19 -2.71 -25.66
N VAL A 412 -13.54 -1.68 -26.43
CA VAL A 412 -14.81 -1.62 -27.14
C VAL A 412 -14.68 -2.46 -28.39
N GLN A 413 -15.42 -3.57 -28.46
CA GLN A 413 -15.38 -4.49 -29.59
C GLN A 413 -16.62 -4.34 -30.46
N LYS A 414 -16.42 -4.35 -31.77
CA LYS A 414 -17.47 -4.26 -32.79
C LYS A 414 -17.42 -5.47 -33.71
N LYS A 415 -18.59 -5.91 -34.14
CA LYS A 415 -18.79 -6.89 -35.20
C LYS A 415 -19.91 -6.41 -36.11
N ASN A 416 -19.69 -6.32 -37.43
CA ASN A 416 -20.79 -6.01 -38.34
C ASN A 416 -21.53 -7.31 -38.64
N SER A 417 -22.85 -7.23 -38.80
CA SER A 417 -23.61 -8.33 -39.39
C SER A 417 -23.97 -7.96 -40.83
N ASP A 418 -23.69 -8.88 -41.75
CA ASP A 418 -23.99 -8.74 -43.18
C ASP A 418 -25.45 -8.29 -43.40
N PRO A 419 -25.68 -7.19 -44.15
CA PRO A 419 -27.02 -6.73 -44.47
C PRO A 419 -27.81 -7.66 -45.42
N SER A 420 -27.14 -8.61 -46.07
CA SER A 420 -27.79 -9.58 -46.95
C SER A 420 -27.93 -10.92 -46.24
N GLY A 421 -29.15 -11.25 -45.79
CA GLY A 421 -29.48 -12.54 -45.18
C GLY A 421 -29.40 -13.75 -46.14
N THR A 422 -28.45 -13.78 -47.06
CA THR A 422 -28.20 -14.91 -47.97
C THR A 422 -27.02 -15.68 -47.43
N SER A 423 -27.29 -16.63 -46.54
CA SER A 423 -26.35 -17.72 -46.24
C SER A 423 -26.19 -18.58 -47.50
N GLY A 424 -25.34 -18.13 -48.41
CA GLY A 424 -24.85 -18.93 -49.52
C GLY A 424 -23.89 -19.98 -48.98
N SER A 425 -24.25 -21.24 -49.16
CA SER A 425 -23.39 -22.42 -48.98
C SER A 425 -21.94 -22.16 -49.42
N GLY A 426 -20.98 -22.25 -48.49
CA GLY A 426 -19.59 -22.57 -48.82
C GLY A 426 -18.46 -21.61 -48.39
N SER A 427 -18.71 -20.52 -47.66
CA SER A 427 -17.62 -19.71 -47.09
C SER A 427 -17.94 -19.23 -45.67
N GLN A 428 -17.39 -19.92 -44.67
CA GLN A 428 -17.42 -19.56 -43.26
C GLN A 428 -16.43 -18.41 -43.01
N ASN A 429 -16.76 -17.19 -43.42
CA ASN A 429 -16.12 -15.98 -42.88
C ASN A 429 -17.16 -15.22 -42.04
N SER A 430 -17.46 -15.74 -40.85
CA SER A 430 -18.16 -14.94 -39.86
C SER A 430 -17.22 -13.80 -39.44
N GLU A 431 -17.59 -12.53 -39.65
CA GLU A 431 -16.75 -11.41 -39.20
C GLU A 431 -16.39 -11.57 -37.71
N GLU A 432 -15.09 -11.58 -37.39
CA GLU A 432 -14.59 -11.68 -36.02
C GLU A 432 -14.84 -10.38 -35.26
N TRP A 433 -14.88 -10.47 -33.91
CA TRP A 433 -14.91 -9.29 -33.06
C TRP A 433 -13.63 -8.49 -33.22
N LYS A 434 -13.73 -7.20 -33.57
CA LYS A 434 -12.59 -6.30 -33.71
C LYS A 434 -12.66 -5.20 -32.66
N THR A 435 -11.53 -4.92 -32.01
CA THR A 435 -11.41 -3.79 -31.10
C THR A 435 -11.43 -2.49 -31.91
N VAL A 436 -12.39 -1.61 -31.61
CA VAL A 436 -12.56 -0.31 -32.28
C VAL A 436 -12.11 0.87 -31.41
N GLY A 437 -11.81 0.62 -30.13
CA GLY A 437 -11.21 1.61 -29.24
C GLY A 437 -11.03 1.08 -27.83
N PHE A 438 -10.36 1.88 -26.99
CA PHE A 438 -10.11 1.58 -25.58
C PHE A 438 -10.53 2.76 -24.71
N VAL A 439 -11.17 2.48 -23.57
CA VAL A 439 -11.54 3.48 -22.56
C VAL A 439 -10.95 3.07 -21.21
N ALA A 440 -10.09 3.91 -20.63
CA ALA A 440 -9.40 3.61 -19.37
C ALA A 440 -10.39 3.46 -18.20
N GLY A 441 -10.14 2.49 -17.33
CA GLY A 441 -10.90 2.20 -16.11
C GLY A 441 -10.54 3.14 -14.95
N ASN A 442 -11.24 3.01 -13.82
CA ASN A 442 -10.92 3.76 -12.59
C ASN A 442 -10.21 2.89 -11.52
N GLY A 443 -9.73 1.70 -11.87
CA GLY A 443 -9.13 0.77 -10.91
C GLY A 443 -10.18 0.17 -9.97
N THR A 444 -9.98 0.31 -8.67
CA THR A 444 -10.91 -0.20 -7.65
C THR A 444 -11.78 0.94 -7.10
N THR A 445 -13.09 0.81 -7.25
CA THR A 445 -14.06 1.80 -6.78
C THR A 445 -15.36 1.13 -6.33
N ASN A 446 -15.84 1.49 -5.14
CA ASN A 446 -17.16 1.07 -4.63
C ASN A 446 -18.26 2.08 -4.96
N SER A 447 -17.98 3.03 -5.85
CA SER A 447 -18.91 4.06 -6.32
C SER A 447 -19.17 3.91 -7.82
N PRO A 448 -20.39 4.22 -8.32
CA PRO A 448 -20.68 4.09 -9.73
C PRO A 448 -19.81 4.98 -10.62
N LYS A 449 -19.31 4.44 -11.75
CA LYS A 449 -18.58 5.19 -12.78
C LYS A 449 -19.30 5.11 -14.10
N SER A 450 -19.29 6.19 -14.86
CA SER A 450 -19.93 6.29 -16.17
C SER A 450 -18.91 6.56 -17.26
N TYR A 451 -19.10 5.93 -18.41
CA TYR A 451 -18.18 5.94 -19.53
C TYR A 451 -18.93 6.15 -20.85
N SER A 452 -18.23 6.70 -21.85
CA SER A 452 -18.77 6.89 -23.19
C SER A 452 -17.74 6.59 -24.27
N PHE A 453 -18.18 6.07 -25.42
CA PHE A 453 -17.34 5.85 -26.59
C PHE A 453 -18.09 6.17 -27.90
N GLN A 454 -17.43 6.84 -28.84
CA GLN A 454 -17.97 7.16 -30.17
C GLN A 454 -17.35 6.27 -31.23
N SER A 455 -18.17 5.54 -31.97
CA SER A 455 -17.75 4.67 -33.08
C SER A 455 -18.31 5.20 -34.41
N PRO A 456 -17.50 5.48 -35.43
CA PRO A 456 -18.00 5.94 -36.72
C PRO A 456 -18.83 4.86 -37.43
N ILE A 457 -19.85 5.32 -38.17
CA ILE A 457 -20.64 4.49 -39.07
C ILE A 457 -19.92 4.45 -40.41
N MET A 458 -19.37 3.29 -40.76
CA MET A 458 -18.78 3.07 -42.08
C MET A 458 -19.92 2.85 -43.09
N VAL A 459 -20.27 3.88 -43.86
CA VAL A 459 -21.22 3.77 -44.97
C VAL A 459 -20.46 3.39 -46.24
N THR A 460 -20.62 2.15 -46.72
CA THR A 460 -20.19 1.80 -48.09
C THR A 460 -21.29 2.21 -49.08
N GLU A 461 -20.95 2.43 -50.36
CA GLU A 461 -21.95 2.78 -51.39
C GLU A 461 -23.09 1.74 -51.49
N ARG A 462 -22.80 0.48 -51.16
CA ARG A 462 -23.76 -0.64 -51.08
C ARG A 462 -24.71 -0.56 -49.87
N SER A 463 -24.42 0.31 -48.89
CA SER A 463 -25.13 0.42 -47.59
C SER A 463 -26.18 1.52 -47.53
N ARG A 464 -26.37 2.32 -48.59
CA ARG A 464 -27.34 3.44 -48.59
C ARG A 464 -28.82 3.01 -48.54
N SER A 465 -29.12 1.71 -48.72
CA SER A 465 -30.48 1.17 -48.68
C SER A 465 -30.67 0.01 -47.70
N ALA A 466 -29.63 -0.40 -46.97
CA ALA A 466 -29.70 -1.55 -46.07
C ALA A 466 -29.67 -1.12 -44.60
N VAL A 467 -30.48 -1.77 -43.77
CA VAL A 467 -30.38 -1.65 -42.31
C VAL A 467 -29.07 -2.31 -41.89
N LEU A 468 -28.06 -1.51 -41.56
CA LEU A 468 -26.80 -2.01 -41.06
C LEU A 468 -26.97 -2.36 -39.58
N LYS A 469 -26.86 -3.64 -39.24
CA LYS A 469 -26.81 -4.05 -37.84
C LYS A 469 -25.34 -4.13 -37.40
N SER A 470 -24.99 -3.33 -36.39
CA SER A 470 -23.70 -3.32 -35.72
C SER A 470 -23.86 -3.95 -34.34
N LEU A 471 -23.04 -4.94 -34.02
CA LEU A 471 -22.97 -5.56 -32.71
C LEU A 471 -21.79 -4.96 -31.95
N PHE A 472 -22.01 -4.63 -30.68
CA PHE A 472 -21.00 -4.14 -29.77
C PHE A 472 -20.95 -5.00 -28.51
N ARG A 473 -19.77 -5.18 -27.95
CA ARG A 473 -19.59 -5.68 -26.59
C ARG A 473 -18.41 -4.96 -25.96
N LEU A 474 -18.41 -4.90 -24.65
CA LEU A 474 -17.27 -4.44 -23.88
C LEU A 474 -16.47 -5.67 -23.48
N LYS A 475 -15.18 -5.67 -23.76
CA LYS A 475 -14.21 -6.57 -23.14
C LYS A 475 -13.55 -5.75 -22.04
N GLN A 476 -13.95 -6.02 -20.80
CA GLN A 476 -13.26 -5.48 -19.64
C GLN A 476 -11.89 -6.11 -19.55
N LEU A 477 -10.88 -5.31 -19.27
CA LEU A 477 -9.56 -5.75 -18.88
C LEU A 477 -9.39 -5.31 -17.44
N ASP A 478 -9.17 -6.27 -16.57
CA ASP A 478 -8.71 -5.98 -15.22
C ASP A 478 -7.20 -5.74 -15.25
N LEU A 479 -6.71 -5.06 -14.22
CA LEU A 479 -5.29 -4.81 -14.00
C LEU A 479 -4.58 -6.15 -14.05
N ASP A 480 -5.10 -7.19 -13.39
CA ASP A 480 -4.54 -8.55 -13.38
C ASP A 480 -4.56 -9.31 -14.72
N GLY A 481 -5.03 -8.68 -15.81
CA GLY A 481 -5.05 -9.28 -17.15
C GLY A 481 -6.28 -10.14 -17.43
N THR A 482 -7.14 -10.33 -16.43
CA THR A 482 -8.42 -11.03 -16.59
C THR A 482 -9.32 -10.26 -17.54
N VAL A 483 -10.09 -11.01 -18.32
CA VAL A 483 -11.04 -10.46 -19.27
C VAL A 483 -12.45 -10.90 -18.93
N SER A 484 -13.37 -9.95 -18.88
CA SER A 484 -14.80 -10.22 -18.77
C SER A 484 -15.52 -9.55 -19.93
N TYR A 485 -16.67 -10.10 -20.33
CA TYR A 485 -17.44 -9.57 -21.45
C TYR A 485 -18.80 -9.08 -20.99
N SER A 486 -19.21 -7.90 -21.46
CA SER A 486 -20.59 -7.46 -21.33
C SER A 486 -21.53 -8.27 -22.24
N GLN A 487 -22.83 -8.13 -22.00
CA GLN A 487 -23.84 -8.53 -22.97
C GLN A 487 -23.60 -7.86 -24.34
N VAL A 488 -23.96 -8.56 -25.41
CA VAL A 488 -23.87 -8.03 -26.76
C VAL A 488 -24.99 -7.02 -27.00
N LEU A 489 -24.61 -5.78 -27.26
CA LEU A 489 -25.50 -4.72 -27.68
C LEU A 489 -25.66 -4.73 -29.20
N SER A 490 -26.90 -4.88 -29.67
CA SER A 490 -27.22 -4.86 -31.10
C SER A 490 -27.82 -3.51 -31.49
N ILE A 491 -27.11 -2.74 -32.30
CA ILE A 491 -27.55 -1.44 -32.80
C ILE A 491 -27.90 -1.57 -34.29
N ARG A 492 -29.16 -1.27 -34.62
CA ARG A 492 -29.61 -1.17 -36.01
C ARG A 492 -29.47 0.26 -36.47
N ASN A 493 -28.55 0.48 -37.40
CA ASN A 493 -28.46 1.69 -38.18
C ASN A 493 -29.43 1.58 -39.36
N THR A 494 -30.67 2.00 -39.11
CA THR A 494 -31.64 2.27 -40.17
C THR A 494 -31.25 3.61 -40.82
N PRO A 495 -31.34 3.75 -42.15
CA PRO A 495 -31.19 5.04 -42.81
C PRO A 495 -31.99 6.12 -42.07
N SER A 496 -31.32 7.24 -41.80
CA SER A 496 -31.69 8.32 -40.87
C SER A 496 -33.20 8.63 -40.84
N GLY A 497 -33.84 8.29 -39.72
CA GLY A 497 -35.21 8.69 -39.37
C GLY A 497 -35.25 9.35 -37.99
N PHE A 498 -36.40 9.93 -37.63
CA PHE A 498 -36.65 10.48 -36.30
C PHE A 498 -36.30 9.48 -35.19
N GLN A 499 -35.51 9.93 -34.21
CA GLN A 499 -35.11 9.12 -33.06
C GLN A 499 -35.30 9.87 -31.74
N LEU A 500 -35.96 9.22 -30.77
CA LEU A 500 -36.01 9.69 -29.39
C LEU A 500 -34.83 9.09 -28.60
N LEU A 501 -33.99 9.95 -28.01
CA LEU A 501 -32.75 9.58 -27.30
C LEU A 501 -32.93 9.47 -25.78
N GLY A 502 -34.16 9.62 -25.28
CA GLY A 502 -34.49 9.53 -23.86
C GLY A 502 -34.30 10.84 -23.10
N ASN A 503 -34.59 10.80 -21.80
CA ASN A 503 -34.42 11.92 -20.89
C ASN A 503 -33.24 11.68 -19.93
N TYR A 504 -32.42 12.71 -19.66
CA TYR A 504 -31.35 12.65 -18.66
C TYR A 504 -31.30 13.96 -17.86
N PRO A 505 -31.18 13.89 -16.51
CA PRO A 505 -31.18 12.67 -15.68
C PRO A 505 -32.55 11.96 -15.61
N ASN A 506 -32.57 10.67 -15.26
CA ASN A 506 -33.77 9.88 -14.95
C ASN A 506 -33.40 8.78 -13.91
N PRO A 507 -33.93 8.80 -12.68
CA PRO A 507 -34.87 9.78 -12.12
C PRO A 507 -34.31 11.21 -12.02
N PHE A 508 -35.17 12.23 -11.86
CA PHE A 508 -34.75 13.64 -11.81
C PHE A 508 -35.51 14.50 -10.79
N ASN A 509 -34.90 15.62 -10.36
CA ASN A 509 -35.49 16.63 -9.47
C ASN A 509 -34.92 18.04 -9.74
N PRO A 510 -35.72 19.07 -10.09
CA PRO A 510 -37.03 19.00 -10.69
C PRO A 510 -36.95 18.97 -12.23
N ALA A 511 -35.77 19.03 -12.86
CA ALA A 511 -35.63 19.17 -14.31
C ALA A 511 -34.86 18.02 -14.99
N THR A 512 -35.24 17.71 -16.23
CA THR A 512 -34.57 16.74 -17.11
C THR A 512 -34.54 17.26 -18.55
N ARG A 513 -33.62 16.75 -19.37
CA ARG A 513 -33.57 17.07 -20.81
C ARG A 513 -33.95 15.86 -21.64
N ILE A 514 -35.02 15.98 -22.43
CA ILE A 514 -35.48 14.98 -23.39
C ILE A 514 -34.79 15.25 -24.72
N ARG A 515 -33.90 14.37 -25.15
CA ARG A 515 -33.10 14.52 -26.37
C ARG A 515 -33.71 13.74 -27.53
N PHE A 516 -33.57 14.26 -28.74
CA PHE A 516 -34.06 13.61 -29.96
C PHE A 516 -33.25 14.06 -31.18
N GLN A 517 -33.34 13.28 -32.26
CA GLN A 517 -32.68 13.55 -33.53
C GLN A 517 -33.71 13.62 -34.66
N LEU A 518 -33.54 14.61 -35.52
CA LEU A 518 -34.29 14.79 -36.77
C LEU A 518 -33.38 14.51 -37.97
N SER A 519 -33.87 13.74 -38.94
CA SER A 519 -33.15 13.47 -40.20
C SER A 519 -33.45 14.49 -41.30
N THR A 520 -34.59 15.17 -41.21
CA THR A 520 -35.00 16.27 -42.08
C THR A 520 -35.66 17.34 -41.22
N SER A 521 -35.76 18.57 -41.74
CA SER A 521 -36.53 19.61 -41.07
C SER A 521 -37.96 19.13 -40.82
N SER A 522 -38.46 19.23 -39.59
CA SER A 522 -39.75 18.64 -39.18
C SER A 522 -40.40 19.44 -38.06
N GLN A 523 -41.73 19.46 -38.07
CA GLN A 523 -42.52 20.12 -37.03
C GLN A 523 -42.57 19.26 -35.78
N VAL A 524 -42.10 19.78 -34.64
CA VAL A 524 -41.91 18.99 -33.41
C VAL A 524 -42.83 19.44 -32.28
N SER A 525 -43.50 18.46 -31.64
CA SER A 525 -44.25 18.67 -30.40
C SER A 525 -43.95 17.60 -29.34
N LEU A 526 -43.90 18.03 -28.08
CA LEU A 526 -43.70 17.20 -26.90
C LEU A 526 -44.93 17.28 -26.01
N GLN A 527 -45.45 16.13 -25.59
CA GLN A 527 -46.56 16.00 -24.65
C GLN A 527 -46.15 15.08 -23.49
N VAL A 528 -46.54 15.40 -22.26
CA VAL A 528 -46.27 14.60 -21.06
C VAL A 528 -47.57 14.26 -20.37
N TYR A 529 -47.67 13.02 -19.90
CA TYR A 529 -48.85 12.40 -19.30
C TYR A 529 -48.48 11.79 -17.94
N ASP A 530 -49.41 11.84 -16.99
CA ASP A 530 -49.31 11.04 -15.76
C ASP A 530 -49.77 9.58 -15.98
N VAL A 531 -49.65 8.73 -14.95
CA VAL A 531 -50.02 7.30 -15.02
C VAL A 531 -51.50 7.05 -15.35
N THR A 532 -52.37 8.05 -15.17
CA THR A 532 -53.80 7.94 -15.50
C THR A 532 -54.10 8.33 -16.95
N GLY A 533 -53.07 8.75 -17.70
CA GLY A 533 -53.20 9.24 -19.08
C GLY A 533 -53.60 10.71 -19.17
N ARG A 534 -53.61 11.46 -18.06
CA ARG A 534 -53.91 12.90 -18.08
C ARG A 534 -52.69 13.67 -18.57
N LEU A 535 -52.90 14.54 -19.57
CA LEU A 535 -51.88 15.44 -20.10
C LEU A 535 -51.52 16.50 -19.05
N VAL A 536 -50.24 16.55 -18.66
CA VAL A 536 -49.70 17.47 -17.63
C VAL A 536 -48.76 18.54 -18.20
N PHE A 537 -48.25 18.35 -19.43
CA PHE A 537 -47.42 19.34 -20.13
C PHE A 537 -47.50 19.15 -21.64
N SER A 538 -47.47 20.25 -22.41
CA SER A 538 -47.39 20.24 -23.87
C SER A 538 -46.53 21.41 -24.35
N ARG A 539 -45.66 21.17 -25.33
CA ARG A 539 -44.82 22.20 -25.97
C ARG A 539 -44.69 21.92 -27.46
N GLU A 540 -44.79 22.96 -28.27
CA GLU A 540 -44.58 22.93 -29.72
C GLU A 540 -43.46 23.92 -30.08
N ASP A 541 -42.39 23.44 -30.73
CA ASP A 541 -41.24 24.27 -31.12
C ASP A 541 -41.23 24.61 -32.62
N GLY A 542 -42.31 24.30 -33.33
CA GLY A 542 -42.40 24.54 -34.77
C GLY A 542 -41.46 23.64 -35.58
N ALA A 543 -41.07 24.10 -36.78
CA ALA A 543 -40.15 23.37 -37.64
C ALA A 543 -38.71 23.51 -37.15
N LEU A 544 -38.10 22.39 -36.75
CA LEU A 544 -36.69 22.31 -36.38
C LEU A 544 -35.92 21.63 -37.51
N ASP A 545 -34.73 22.15 -37.82
CA ASP A 545 -33.85 21.59 -38.86
C ASP A 545 -33.34 20.19 -38.52
N ALA A 546 -32.80 19.49 -39.53
CA ALA A 546 -32.12 18.22 -39.31
C ALA A 546 -30.97 18.39 -38.29
N GLY A 547 -30.87 17.49 -37.31
CA GLY A 547 -29.89 17.61 -36.24
C GLY A 547 -30.38 17.05 -34.90
N VAL A 548 -29.55 17.20 -33.87
CA VAL A 548 -29.85 16.79 -32.50
C VAL A 548 -30.43 17.97 -31.73
N HIS A 549 -31.57 17.76 -31.10
CA HIS A 549 -32.33 18.77 -30.36
C HIS A 549 -32.70 18.26 -28.97
N SER A 550 -33.13 19.17 -28.10
CA SER A 550 -33.57 18.80 -26.76
C SER A 550 -34.66 19.71 -26.21
N PHE A 551 -35.62 19.11 -25.52
CA PHE A 551 -36.57 19.81 -24.67
C PHE A 551 -36.12 19.78 -23.21
N GLU A 552 -36.10 20.93 -22.57
CA GLU A 552 -36.01 21.00 -21.10
C GLU A 552 -37.41 20.84 -20.51
N PHE A 553 -37.57 19.88 -19.62
CA PHE A 553 -38.81 19.62 -18.89
C PHE A 553 -38.59 19.84 -17.41
N ASN A 554 -39.35 20.77 -16.82
CA ASN A 554 -39.32 21.09 -15.40
C ASN A 554 -40.62 20.64 -14.73
N ALA A 555 -40.49 19.72 -13.78
CA ALA A 555 -41.56 19.06 -13.04
C ALA A 555 -41.78 19.65 -11.64
N ALA A 556 -41.32 20.87 -11.34
CA ALA A 556 -41.43 21.47 -10.00
C ALA A 556 -42.87 21.51 -9.44
N GLY A 557 -43.89 21.56 -10.30
CA GLY A 557 -45.31 21.53 -9.93
C GLY A 557 -45.96 20.15 -9.88
N LEU A 558 -45.22 19.07 -10.14
CA LEU A 558 -45.74 17.70 -10.26
C LEU A 558 -45.35 16.84 -9.03
N SER A 559 -46.14 15.81 -8.73
CA SER A 559 -45.83 14.85 -7.66
C SER A 559 -44.75 13.85 -8.10
N SER A 560 -43.98 13.31 -7.15
CA SER A 560 -43.07 12.20 -7.42
C SER A 560 -43.84 11.01 -8.02
N GLY A 561 -43.27 10.35 -9.02
CA GLY A 561 -43.94 9.24 -9.69
C GLY A 561 -43.48 9.00 -11.13
N LEU A 562 -44.11 8.03 -11.78
CA LEU A 562 -43.88 7.68 -13.17
C LEU A 562 -44.70 8.59 -14.10
N TYR A 563 -44.06 9.12 -15.13
CA TYR A 563 -44.69 9.91 -16.18
C TYR A 563 -44.32 9.32 -17.54
N TYR A 564 -45.22 9.48 -18.50
CA TYR A 564 -44.99 9.11 -19.89
C TYR A 564 -44.90 10.37 -20.74
N TYR A 565 -44.07 10.36 -21.77
CA TYR A 565 -44.03 11.47 -22.71
C TYR A 565 -44.06 10.97 -24.13
N ARG A 566 -44.66 11.75 -25.02
CA ARG A 566 -44.77 11.50 -26.44
C ARG A 566 -44.16 12.67 -27.20
N LEU A 567 -43.23 12.36 -28.08
CA LEU A 567 -42.61 13.31 -28.99
C LEU A 567 -43.10 13.00 -30.41
N GLN A 568 -43.63 14.01 -31.09
CA GLN A 568 -44.09 13.97 -32.47
C GLN A 568 -43.14 14.81 -33.33
N ALA A 569 -42.69 14.28 -34.47
CA ALA A 569 -41.92 15.00 -35.48
C ALA A 569 -42.51 14.71 -36.87
N GLY A 570 -43.27 15.66 -37.42
CA GLY A 570 -44.06 15.45 -38.64
C GLY A 570 -45.00 14.24 -38.49
N ASN A 571 -44.87 13.25 -39.39
CA ASN A 571 -45.67 12.01 -39.34
C ASN A 571 -45.09 10.93 -38.41
N GLN A 572 -43.95 11.16 -37.78
CA GLN A 572 -43.26 10.21 -36.91
C GLN A 572 -43.53 10.53 -35.44
N SER A 573 -43.69 9.50 -34.60
CA SER A 573 -43.93 9.68 -33.17
C SER A 573 -43.24 8.61 -32.34
N ALA A 574 -42.74 8.99 -31.17
CA ALA A 574 -42.07 8.10 -30.23
C ALA A 574 -42.49 8.46 -28.80
N ALA A 575 -42.52 7.46 -27.92
CA ALA A 575 -42.87 7.63 -26.53
C ALA A 575 -41.75 7.14 -25.61
N GLY A 576 -41.64 7.74 -24.43
CA GLY A 576 -40.74 7.33 -23.36
C GLY A 576 -41.40 7.47 -22.00
N SER A 577 -40.69 7.05 -20.96
CA SER A 577 -41.13 7.18 -19.57
C SER A 577 -40.02 7.79 -18.71
N MET A 578 -40.41 8.48 -17.65
CA MET A 578 -39.50 9.19 -16.76
C MET A 578 -40.01 9.17 -15.31
N VAL A 579 -39.08 9.20 -14.35
CA VAL A 579 -39.37 9.16 -12.92
C VAL A 579 -39.03 10.50 -12.29
N VAL A 580 -40.03 11.18 -11.73
CA VAL A 580 -39.86 12.43 -10.96
C VAL A 580 -39.59 12.07 -9.51
N LEU A 581 -38.54 12.66 -8.93
CA LEU A 581 -38.26 12.65 -7.49
C LEU A 581 -38.46 14.06 -6.93
N LYS A 582 -38.92 14.14 -5.69
CA LYS A 582 -39.11 15.40 -4.97
C LYS A 582 -38.14 15.48 -3.81
#